data_AF-A0A2V7F7X0-F1
#
_entry.id   AF-A0A2V7F7X0-F1
#
_cell.length_a   1.000
_cell.length_b   1.000
_cell.length_c   1.000
_cell.angle_alpha   90.00
_cell.angle_beta   90.00
_cell.angle_gamma   90.00
#
_symmetry.space_group_name_H-M   'P 1'
#
loop_
_entity.id
_entity.type
_entity.pdbx_description
1 polymer ?
#
loop_
_entity_poly.entity_id
_entity_poly.type
_entity_poly.pdbx_seq_one_letter_code
_entity_poly.pdbx_strand_id
1 'polypeptide(L)'
;MSDDIRAEAGFLILADISGFTAFVAGTELEHGALVTGVLLEAVMRRLSPPLEIQELEGDAVFAIGADGALPDGSVLPALLADAFAVFKEEQRKLAGDDSCSCRACSD
;
A
#
# COMPACT_ATOMS: atom_id res chain seq x y z
N MET A 1 24.02 11.40 26.65
CA MET A 1 23.90 10.30 25.67
C MET A 1 23.57 10.97 24.36
N SER A 2 24.58 11.18 23.51
CA SER A 2 24.35 11.74 22.19
C SER A 2 23.88 10.59 21.31
N ASP A 3 22.64 10.65 20.82
CA ASP A 3 22.20 9.78 19.74
C ASP A 3 23.09 10.08 18.53
N ASP A 4 23.89 9.09 18.14
CA ASP A 4 24.70 9.13 16.93
C ASP A 4 23.74 8.90 15.76
N ILE A 5 23.11 9.97 15.25
CA ILE A 5 22.25 9.88 14.05
C ILE A 5 23.16 9.57 12.87
N ARG A 6 23.23 8.28 12.51
CA ARG A 6 23.91 7.81 11.32
C ARG A 6 22.95 7.83 10.15
N ALA A 7 23.29 8.60 9.13
CA ALA A 7 22.59 8.54 7.85
C ALA A 7 22.96 7.23 7.16
N GLU A 8 21.96 6.40 6.87
CA GLU A 8 22.10 5.18 6.09
C GLU A 8 21.62 5.43 4.65
N ALA A 9 22.27 4.80 3.67
CA ALA A 9 21.84 4.84 2.29
C ALA A 9 20.70 3.84 2.06
N GLY A 10 19.77 4.16 1.16
CA GLY A 10 18.65 3.27 0.88
C GLY A 10 17.54 3.95 0.09
N PHE A 11 16.39 3.29 0.04
CA PHE A 11 15.20 3.75 -0.65
C PHE A 11 14.10 4.07 0.35
N LEU A 12 13.41 5.19 0.13
CA LEU A 12 12.18 5.56 0.83
C LEU A 12 11.02 5.43 -0.15
N ILE A 13 10.02 4.63 0.22
CA ILE A 13 8.85 4.35 -0.61
C ILE A 13 7.62 4.89 0.11
N LEU A 14 6.90 5.78 -0.56
CA LEU A 14 5.62 6.30 -0.13
C LEU A 14 4.59 5.89 -1.19
N ALA A 15 3.60 5.10 -0.79
CA ALA A 15 2.48 4.69 -1.63
C ALA A 15 1.17 5.22 -1.03
N ASP A 16 0.26 5.68 -1.87
CA ASP A 16 -1.01 6.33 -1.49
C ASP A 16 -2.12 5.84 -2.43
N ILE A 17 -3.36 5.72 -1.94
CA ILE A 17 -4.50 5.31 -2.76
C ILE A 17 -5.15 6.55 -3.37
N SER A 18 -4.92 6.73 -4.67
CA SER A 18 -5.57 7.80 -5.42
C SER A 18 -7.10 7.75 -5.30
N GLY A 19 -7.71 8.86 -4.90
CA GLY A 19 -9.17 8.99 -4.79
C GLY A 19 -9.76 8.53 -3.44
N PHE A 20 -8.93 8.10 -2.50
CA PHE A 20 -9.37 7.60 -1.18
C PHE A 20 -10.30 8.56 -0.44
N THR A 21 -9.98 9.85 -0.38
CA THR A 21 -10.83 10.82 0.33
C THR A 21 -12.24 10.88 -0.24
N ALA A 22 -12.38 10.79 -1.57
CA ALA A 22 -13.69 10.78 -2.21
C ALA A 22 -14.42 9.45 -1.97
N PHE A 23 -13.69 8.33 -2.00
CA PHE A 23 -14.21 7.00 -1.71
C PHE A 23 -14.78 6.90 -0.29
N VAL A 24 -14.01 7.29 0.72
CA VAL A 24 -14.48 7.24 2.12
C VAL A 24 -15.62 8.23 2.38
N ALA A 25 -15.63 9.39 1.70
CA ALA A 25 -16.74 10.34 1.80
C ALA A 25 -18.02 9.86 1.09
N GLY A 26 -17.90 9.03 0.04
CA GLY A 26 -19.01 8.53 -0.78
C GLY A 26 -19.64 7.24 -0.26
N THR A 27 -18.95 6.54 0.64
CA THR A 27 -19.28 5.17 1.07
C THR A 27 -19.53 5.09 2.57
N GLU A 28 -20.12 3.98 3.01
CA GLU A 28 -20.30 3.70 4.43
C GLU A 28 -18.92 3.57 5.11
N LEU A 29 -18.63 4.45 6.08
CA LEU A 29 -17.31 4.58 6.71
C LEU A 29 -16.69 3.25 7.16
N GLU A 30 -17.49 2.35 7.73
CA GLU A 30 -17.03 1.04 8.21
C GLU A 30 -16.59 0.12 7.06
N HIS A 31 -17.35 0.08 5.97
CA HIS A 31 -16.99 -0.71 4.79
C HIS A 31 -15.87 -0.06 3.96
N GLY A 32 -15.86 1.27 3.85
CA GLY A 32 -14.76 2.00 3.18
C GLY A 32 -13.41 1.73 3.86
N ALA A 33 -13.38 1.71 5.19
CA ALA A 33 -12.18 1.35 5.95
C ALA A 33 -11.76 -0.12 5.74
N LEU A 34 -12.72 -1.05 5.71
CA LEU A 34 -12.46 -2.47 5.42
C LEU A 34 -11.85 -2.67 4.02
N VAL A 35 -12.47 -2.09 2.99
CA VAL A 35 -11.97 -2.16 1.60
C VAL A 35 -10.56 -1.60 1.51
N THR A 36 -10.32 -0.44 2.11
CA THR A 36 -8.99 0.19 2.15
C THR A 36 -7.97 -0.74 2.81
N GLY A 37 -8.31 -1.32 3.95
CA GLY A 37 -7.44 -2.27 4.66
C GLY A 37 -7.07 -3.48 3.80
N VAL A 38 -8.03 -4.08 3.10
CA VAL A 38 -7.78 -5.22 2.19
C VAL A 38 -6.83 -4.82 1.05
N LEU A 39 -7.03 -3.65 0.45
CA LEU A 39 -6.19 -3.16 -0.64
C LEU A 39 -4.75 -2.87 -0.18
N LEU A 40 -4.59 -2.20 0.95
CA LEU A 40 -3.27 -1.90 1.52
C LEU A 40 -2.53 -3.17 1.93
N GLU A 41 -3.23 -4.12 2.54
CA GLU A 41 -2.64 -5.39 2.94
C GLU A 41 -2.08 -6.15 1.74
N ALA A 42 -2.82 -6.15 0.62
CA ALA A 42 -2.37 -6.78 -0.62
C ALA A 42 -1.11 -6.12 -1.20
N VAL A 43 -1.04 -4.79 -1.18
CA VAL A 43 0.14 -4.02 -1.59
C VAL A 43 1.32 -4.31 -0.68
N MET A 44 1.14 -4.24 0.64
CA MET A 44 2.20 -4.46 1.62
C MET A 44 2.82 -5.86 1.50
N ARG A 45 1.99 -6.90 1.30
CA ARG A 45 2.45 -8.28 1.08
C ARG A 45 3.29 -8.42 -0.19
N ARG A 46 3.13 -7.52 -1.16
CA ARG A 46 3.95 -7.53 -2.38
C ARG A 46 5.23 -6.72 -2.22
N LEU A 47 5.19 -5.62 -1.47
CA LEU A 47 6.35 -4.78 -1.18
C LEU A 47 7.33 -5.43 -0.19
N SER A 48 6.81 -6.21 0.77
CA SER A 48 7.59 -6.80 1.86
C SER A 48 7.51 -8.33 1.87
N PRO A 49 8.65 -9.05 1.92
CA PRO A 49 10.02 -8.59 1.63
C PRO A 49 10.22 -8.24 0.13
N PRO A 50 11.23 -7.43 -0.27
CA PRO A 50 12.41 -7.03 0.50
C PRO A 50 12.34 -5.68 1.22
N LEU A 51 11.28 -4.89 1.04
CA LEU A 51 11.11 -3.64 1.77
C LEU A 51 10.58 -3.91 3.18
N GLU A 52 10.89 -3.01 4.12
CA GLU A 52 10.34 -3.01 5.47
C GLU A 52 9.24 -1.96 5.58
N ILE A 53 8.00 -2.39 5.89
CA ILE A 53 6.92 -1.46 6.17
C ILE A 53 7.16 -0.82 7.53
N GLN A 54 7.25 0.51 7.56
CA GLN A 54 7.50 1.27 8.78
C GLN A 54 6.21 1.82 9.38
N GLU A 55 5.32 2.34 8.54
CA GLU A 55 4.12 3.03 8.99
C GLU A 55 2.97 2.90 8.00
N LEU A 56 1.76 2.95 8.55
CA LEU A 56 0.50 3.05 7.83
C LEU A 56 -0.29 4.22 8.41
N GLU A 57 -0.70 5.15 7.56
CA GLU A 57 -1.53 6.28 7.95
C GLU A 57 -2.67 6.45 6.96
N GLY A 58 -3.90 6.10 7.38
CA GLY A 58 -5.07 6.12 6.51
C GLY A 58 -4.90 5.18 5.32
N ASP A 59 -4.74 5.75 4.13
CA ASP A 59 -4.50 5.06 2.86
C ASP A 59 -3.05 5.09 2.38
N ALA A 60 -2.14 5.64 3.18
CA ALA A 60 -0.72 5.74 2.87
C ALA A 60 0.09 4.61 3.52
N VAL A 61 1.06 4.10 2.77
CA VAL A 61 2.06 3.12 3.21
C VAL A 61 3.45 3.74 3.09
N PHE A 62 4.20 3.71 4.18
CA PHE A 62 5.61 4.06 4.20
C PHE A 62 6.47 2.81 4.37
N ALA A 63 7.41 2.61 3.45
CA ALA A 63 8.35 1.50 3.49
C ALA A 63 9.79 1.94 3.21
N ILE A 64 10.75 1.22 3.80
CA ILE A 64 12.19 1.46 3.65
C ILE A 64 12.85 0.24 3.01
N GLY A 65 13.69 0.48 2.03
CA GLY A 65 14.68 -0.49 1.56
C GLY A 65 16.05 -0.06 2.05
N ALA A 66 16.51 -0.61 3.17
CA ALA A 66 17.83 -0.32 3.75
C ALA A 66 18.96 -0.73 2.79
N ASP A 67 20.18 -0.24 3.03
CA ASP A 67 21.35 -0.58 2.20
C ASP A 67 21.53 -2.10 2.10
N GLY A 68 21.66 -2.60 0.86
CA GLY A 68 21.74 -4.04 0.58
C GLY A 68 20.45 -4.84 0.71
N ALA A 69 19.32 -4.25 1.14
CA ALA A 69 18.01 -4.92 1.12
C ALA A 69 17.55 -5.20 -0.32
N LEU A 70 17.91 -4.32 -1.25
CA LEU A 70 17.76 -4.52 -2.68
C LEU A 70 19.14 -4.80 -3.30
N PRO A 71 19.31 -5.86 -4.11
CA PRO A 71 20.59 -6.19 -4.74
C PRO A 71 21.16 -5.04 -5.59
N ASP A 72 20.26 -4.32 -6.27
CA ASP A 72 20.50 -3.04 -6.92
C ASP A 72 19.16 -2.28 -7.04
N GLY A 73 19.19 -0.98 -7.32
CA GLY A 73 17.96 -0.18 -7.48
C GLY A 73 17.13 -0.52 -8.71
N SER A 74 17.63 -1.37 -9.63
CA SER A 74 16.93 -1.71 -10.87
C SER A 74 15.74 -2.65 -10.65
N VAL A 75 15.69 -3.34 -9.50
CA VAL A 75 14.55 -4.20 -9.12
C VAL A 75 13.35 -3.40 -8.62
N LEU A 76 13.55 -2.15 -8.19
CA LEU A 76 12.52 -1.33 -7.57
C LEU A 76 11.34 -1.03 -8.52
N PRO A 77 11.54 -0.63 -9.80
CA PRO A 77 10.43 -0.45 -10.74
C PRO A 77 9.58 -1.70 -10.94
N ALA A 78 10.20 -2.89 -11.02
CA ALA A 78 9.47 -4.15 -11.17
C ALA A 78 8.66 -4.49 -9.92
N LEU A 79 9.26 -4.32 -8.74
CA LEU A 79 8.58 -4.52 -7.46
C LEU A 79 7.35 -3.60 -7.30
N LEU A 80 7.51 -2.31 -7.63
CA LEU A 80 6.41 -1.34 -7.57
C LEU A 80 5.32 -1.63 -8.60
N ALA A 81 5.70 -2.02 -9.82
CA ALA A 81 4.76 -2.42 -10.86
C ALA A 81 3.94 -3.65 -10.44
N ASP A 82 4.57 -4.63 -9.81
CA ASP A 82 3.88 -5.82 -9.31
C ASP A 82 2.93 -5.49 -8.15
N ALA A 83 3.34 -4.64 -7.21
CA ALA A 83 2.48 -4.18 -6.12
C ALA A 83 1.24 -3.44 -6.66
N PHE A 84 1.43 -2.59 -7.67
CA PHE A 84 0.32 -1.93 -8.35
C PHE A 84 -0.59 -2.91 -9.10
N ALA A 85 -0.02 -3.94 -9.74
CA ALA A 85 -0.81 -4.96 -10.43
C ALA A 85 -1.70 -5.75 -9.45
N VAL A 86 -1.16 -6.13 -8.29
CA VAL A 86 -1.91 -6.80 -7.22
C VAL A 86 -3.02 -5.90 -6.68
N PHE A 87 -2.73 -4.61 -6.43
CA PHE A 87 -3.77 -3.64 -6.05
C PHE A 87 -4.94 -3.62 -7.05
N LYS A 88 -4.65 -3.55 -8.35
CA LYS A 88 -5.68 -3.55 -9.40
C LYS A 88 -6.42 -4.89 -9.52
N GLU A 89 -5.79 -5.99 -9.14
CA GLU A 89 -6.46 -7.29 -9.07
C GLU A 89 -7.44 -7.34 -7.91
N GLU A 90 -7.01 -6.98 -6.70
CA GLU A 90 -7.86 -6.97 -5.50
C GLU A 90 -9.00 -5.96 -5.63
N GLN A 91 -8.75 -4.77 -6.18
CA GLN A 91 -9.80 -3.81 -6.47
C GLN A 91 -10.90 -4.41 -7.38
N ARG A 92 -10.52 -5.17 -8.41
CA ARG A 92 -11.49 -5.82 -9.31
C ARG A 92 -12.24 -6.96 -8.62
N LYS A 93 -11.61 -7.69 -7.70
CA LYS A 93 -12.28 -8.74 -6.92
C LYS A 93 -13.35 -8.14 -6.02
N LEU A 94 -13.01 -7.07 -5.31
CA LEU A 94 -13.95 -6.37 -4.42
C LEU A 94 -15.11 -5.73 -5.20
N ALA A 95 -14.84 -5.13 -6.36
CA ALA A 95 -15.87 -4.55 -7.22
C ALA A 95 -16.79 -5.61 -7.90
N GLY A 96 -16.33 -6.86 -8.00
CA GLY A 96 -17.09 -7.97 -8.57
C GLY A 96 -17.79 -8.84 -7.52
N ASP A 97 -17.67 -8.51 -6.24
CA ASP A 97 -18.30 -9.24 -5.15
C ASP A 97 -19.73 -8.71 -4.91
N ASP A 98 -20.71 -9.40 -5.49
CA ASP A 98 -22.14 -9.09 -5.35
C ASP A 98 -22.71 -9.41 -3.95
N SER A 99 -21.90 -9.91 -3.01
CA SER A 99 -22.35 -10.22 -1.65
C SER A 99 -22.65 -8.97 -0.80
N CYS A 100 -22.21 -7.80 -1.25
CA CYS A 100 -22.45 -6.52 -0.59
C CYS A 100 -22.98 -5.47 -1.58
N SER A 101 -24.10 -4.85 -1.26
CA SER A 101 -24.74 -3.81 -2.10
C SER A 101 -24.38 -2.37 -1.69
N CYS A 102 -23.34 -2.20 -0.87
CA CYS A 102 -22.90 -0.88 -0.41
C CYS A 102 -22.09 -0.15 -1.50
N ARG A 103 -21.98 1.19 -1.37
CA ARG A 103 -21.24 1.98 -2.37
C ARG A 103 -19.76 1.62 -2.42
N ALA A 104 -19.19 1.20 -1.29
CA ALA A 104 -17.77 0.79 -1.21
C ALA A 104 -17.44 -0.43 -2.09
N CYS A 105 -18.44 -1.27 -2.38
CA CYS A 105 -18.26 -2.47 -3.21
C CYS A 105 -18.67 -2.23 -4.67
N SER A 106 -19.28 -1.09 -4.99
CA SER A 106 -19.75 -0.76 -6.35
C SER A 106 -18.94 0.32 -7.06
N ASP A 107 -18.10 1.07 -6.33
CA ASP A 107 -17.16 2.08 -6.86
C ASP A 107 -15.78 1.48 -7.18
#